data_AF-A0A9R1FGB0-F1
#
_entry.id   AF-A0A9R1FGB0-F1
#
_cell.length_a   1.000
_cell.length_b   1.000
_cell.length_c   1.000
_cell.angle_alpha   90.00
_cell.angle_beta   90.00
_cell.angle_gamma   90.00
#
_symmetry.space_group_name_H-M   'P 1'
#
loop_
_entity.id
_entity.type
_entity.pdbx_description
1 polymer ?
#
loop_
_entity_poly.entity_id
_entity_poly.type
_entity_poly.pdbx_seq_one_letter_code
_entity_poly.pdbx_strand_id
1 'polypeptide(L)'
;MTREIAMTKQPPQTHTQEQQDEHPQLHGTIMSSESHHQPKRKITLIPLVFLIYFEVAGGPYGSEQAVRAAGPLFTLLGFLIFPLAWGVPESLVTAELAAAFPGNGGFVLWAEHAFGPLAGSLLGTWKYLSITINIAAYPALVVDYLGGVAPAIAEPGRARTGAVIGMTLLLSLLNYAGLSVVGWGAMVLGVVSLAPFGLMTAMAVPKLRPRRWASQVEGRKKDWRLFFNTLFWNLNYWDSASTMAGEVERPGRTFPRALAAAVVLIAVSYLLPLMAAIGTTDASPDAWVNGYLADAAGTYKGL
;
A
#
# COMPACT_ATOMS: atom_id res chain seq x y z
N MET A 1 32.23 -85.55 -25.47
CA MET A 1 31.41 -85.16 -24.31
C MET A 1 30.12 -84.56 -24.88
N THR A 2 29.08 -85.37 -25.13
CA THR A 2 27.96 -85.68 -24.20
C THR A 2 27.07 -84.44 -24.02
N ARG A 3 25.76 -84.35 -24.30
CA ARG A 3 24.61 -85.19 -24.72
C ARG A 3 23.52 -84.16 -25.15
N GLU A 4 22.72 -84.36 -26.21
CA GLU A 4 21.36 -84.97 -26.19
C GLU A 4 20.41 -84.36 -25.12
N ILE A 5 19.13 -84.04 -25.31
CA ILE A 5 18.07 -84.54 -26.21
C ILE A 5 16.80 -83.65 -26.02
N ALA A 6 16.10 -83.38 -27.13
CA ALA A 6 14.65 -83.48 -27.38
C ALA A 6 13.61 -82.73 -26.49
N MET A 7 12.71 -81.94 -27.09
CA MET A 7 11.39 -82.27 -27.71
C MET A 7 10.24 -81.86 -26.78
N THR A 8 9.52 -80.79 -27.12
CA THR A 8 8.19 -80.80 -27.78
C THR A 8 7.03 -81.19 -26.86
N LYS A 9 6.07 -80.27 -26.66
CA LYS A 9 4.61 -80.44 -26.90
C LYS A 9 3.78 -79.33 -26.20
N GLN A 10 3.08 -78.52 -26.99
CA GLN A 10 1.75 -77.94 -26.68
C GLN A 10 0.71 -79.09 -26.56
N PRO A 11 -0.52 -78.97 -25.98
CA PRO A 11 -1.54 -77.95 -26.34
C PRO A 11 -2.62 -77.68 -25.20
N PRO A 12 -3.96 -77.51 -25.43
CA PRO A 12 -4.73 -76.31 -25.00
C PRO A 12 -5.97 -76.61 -24.11
N GLN A 13 -6.86 -75.61 -23.98
CA GLN A 13 -8.30 -75.68 -23.63
C GLN A 13 -8.69 -75.60 -22.13
N THR A 14 -9.48 -74.61 -21.67
CA THR A 14 -10.91 -74.25 -21.84
C THR A 14 -11.83 -74.88 -20.77
N HIS A 15 -12.46 -74.01 -19.95
CA HIS A 15 -13.67 -74.14 -19.09
C HIS A 15 -13.73 -75.30 -18.06
N THR A 16 -14.10 -75.05 -16.80
CA THR A 16 -15.51 -75.16 -16.33
C THR A 16 -15.66 -74.66 -14.87
N GLN A 17 -16.64 -73.77 -14.65
CA GLN A 17 -17.47 -73.47 -13.44
C GLN A 17 -16.75 -73.16 -12.10
N GLU A 18 -17.12 -72.16 -11.29
CA GLU A 18 -18.43 -71.92 -10.65
C GLU A 18 -18.52 -70.49 -10.07
N GLN A 19 -19.77 -69.97 -9.97
CA GLN A 19 -20.29 -68.94 -9.03
C GLN A 19 -19.82 -67.48 -9.23
N GLN A 20 -20.68 -66.62 -9.81
CA GLN A 20 -21.60 -65.70 -9.09
C GLN A 20 -20.88 -64.79 -8.08
N ASP A 21 -20.59 -63.55 -8.49
CA ASP A 21 -21.23 -62.36 -7.90
C ASP A 21 -20.83 -61.08 -8.66
N GLU A 22 -21.84 -60.26 -8.94
CA GLU A 22 -21.72 -58.93 -9.54
C GLU A 22 -20.95 -57.99 -8.60
N HIS A 23 -19.91 -57.33 -9.11
CA HIS A 23 -19.39 -56.09 -8.52
C HIS A 23 -19.08 -55.08 -9.65
N PRO A 24 -19.48 -53.80 -9.53
CA PRO A 24 -19.49 -52.88 -10.66
C PRO A 24 -18.07 -52.51 -11.08
N GLN A 25 -17.81 -52.50 -12.39
CA GLN A 25 -16.62 -51.86 -12.94
C GLN A 25 -16.67 -50.36 -12.65
N LEU A 26 -15.87 -49.89 -11.69
CA LEU A 26 -15.56 -48.47 -11.58
C LEU A 26 -14.61 -48.13 -12.74
N HIS A 27 -15.20 -47.61 -13.83
CA HIS A 27 -14.50 -46.88 -14.86
C HIS A 27 -13.88 -45.65 -14.19
N GLY A 28 -12.65 -45.81 -13.69
CA GLY A 28 -11.83 -44.71 -13.22
C GLY A 28 -11.37 -43.90 -14.42
N THR A 29 -12.26 -43.07 -14.95
CA THR A 29 -11.88 -41.94 -15.80
C THR A 29 -10.92 -41.10 -14.96
N ILE A 30 -9.62 -41.21 -15.25
CA ILE A 30 -8.65 -40.20 -14.84
C ILE A 30 -9.05 -38.95 -15.62
N MET A 31 -9.98 -38.18 -15.07
CA MET A 31 -10.11 -36.78 -15.42
C MET A 31 -8.78 -36.16 -15.00
N SER A 32 -7.89 -35.97 -15.98
CA SER A 32 -6.94 -34.88 -15.91
C SER A 32 -7.78 -33.65 -15.59
N SER A 33 -7.70 -33.18 -14.35
CA SER A 33 -8.18 -31.85 -14.03
C SER A 33 -7.28 -30.91 -14.84
N GLU A 34 -7.71 -30.58 -16.05
CA GLU A 34 -7.31 -29.34 -16.68
C GLU A 34 -7.76 -28.27 -15.70
N SER A 35 -6.85 -27.87 -14.81
CA SER A 35 -7.00 -26.63 -14.07
C SER A 35 -7.18 -25.60 -15.16
N HIS A 36 -8.40 -25.04 -15.28
CA HIS A 36 -8.59 -23.80 -15.98
C HIS A 36 -7.73 -22.76 -15.25
N HIS A 37 -6.46 -22.67 -15.62
CA HIS A 37 -5.60 -21.55 -15.31
C HIS A 37 -6.20 -20.37 -16.10
N GLN A 38 -7.27 -19.80 -15.54
CA GLN A 38 -7.67 -18.44 -15.87
C GLN A 38 -6.38 -17.62 -15.81
N PRO A 39 -5.96 -16.94 -16.89
CA PRO A 39 -4.76 -16.13 -16.85
C PRO A 39 -4.98 -15.09 -15.76
N LYS A 40 -4.31 -15.27 -14.61
CA LYS A 40 -4.36 -14.30 -13.52
C LYS A 40 -3.96 -12.97 -14.12
N ARG A 41 -4.91 -12.01 -14.15
CA ARG A 41 -4.66 -10.67 -14.66
C ARG A 41 -3.49 -10.10 -13.86
N LYS A 42 -2.33 -10.02 -14.49
CA LYS A 42 -1.12 -9.53 -13.85
C LYS A 42 -1.19 -8.01 -13.72
N ILE A 43 -0.73 -7.50 -12.59
CA ILE A 43 -0.65 -6.07 -12.31
C ILE A 43 0.47 -5.49 -13.19
N THR A 44 0.12 -4.50 -14.00
CA THR A 44 1.05 -3.78 -14.88
C THR A 44 1.69 -2.59 -14.13
N LEU A 45 2.70 -1.96 -14.73
CA LEU A 45 3.52 -0.92 -14.09
C LEU A 45 2.70 0.22 -13.46
N ILE A 46 1.79 0.83 -14.21
CA ILE A 46 1.05 2.02 -13.75
C ILE A 46 0.14 1.68 -12.55
N PRO A 47 -0.75 0.67 -12.62
CA PRO A 47 -1.48 0.18 -11.46
C PRO A 47 -0.59 -0.12 -10.25
N LEU A 48 0.58 -0.76 -10.47
CA LEU A 48 1.50 -1.07 -9.38
C LEU A 48 2.07 0.19 -8.72
N VAL A 49 2.41 1.24 -9.47
CA VAL A 49 2.86 2.52 -8.91
C VAL A 49 1.81 3.10 -7.97
N PHE A 50 0.53 3.08 -8.35
CA PHE A 50 -0.55 3.59 -7.51
C PHE A 50 -0.86 2.69 -6.31
N LEU A 51 -0.71 1.38 -6.45
CA LEU A 51 -0.81 0.46 -5.32
C LEU A 51 0.29 0.73 -4.29
N ILE A 52 1.56 0.82 -4.74
CA ILE A 52 2.70 1.18 -3.87
C ILE A 52 2.47 2.55 -3.24
N TYR A 53 2.00 3.53 -4.03
CA TYR A 53 1.67 4.85 -3.53
C TYR A 53 0.71 4.79 -2.35
N PHE A 54 -0.39 4.03 -2.43
CA PHE A 54 -1.37 3.92 -1.34
C PHE A 54 -0.90 3.08 -0.14
N GLU A 55 0.03 2.15 -0.34
CA GLU A 55 0.66 1.41 0.77
C GLU A 55 1.55 2.33 1.61
N VAL A 56 2.25 3.27 0.97
CA VAL A 56 3.23 4.15 1.62
C VAL A 56 2.64 5.50 2.03
N ALA A 57 1.74 6.05 1.22
CA ALA A 57 1.25 7.43 1.33
C ALA A 57 -0.27 7.54 1.09
N GLY A 58 -0.94 8.30 1.96
CA GLY A 58 -2.35 8.67 1.78
C GLY A 58 -2.55 9.90 0.88
N GLY A 59 -1.48 10.52 0.39
CA GLY A 59 -1.45 11.90 -0.10
C GLY A 59 -0.99 12.88 0.95
N PRO A 60 -0.94 14.19 0.66
CA PRO A 60 -0.40 15.21 1.57
C PRO A 60 -1.18 15.37 2.89
N TYR A 61 -2.21 14.55 3.11
CA TYR A 61 -3.02 14.55 4.31
C TYR A 61 -2.20 14.21 5.56
N GLY A 62 -2.34 14.97 6.64
CA GLY A 62 -1.62 14.75 7.90
C GLY A 62 -0.15 15.19 7.88
N SER A 63 0.32 15.78 6.77
CA SER A 63 1.67 16.37 6.69
C SER A 63 1.77 17.72 7.42
N GLU A 64 0.64 18.37 7.71
CA GLU A 64 0.59 19.69 8.34
C GLU A 64 1.23 19.70 9.72
N GLN A 65 1.09 18.60 10.47
CA GLN A 65 1.66 18.49 11.81
C GLN A 65 3.19 18.61 11.81
N ALA A 66 3.86 18.26 10.70
CA ALA A 66 5.31 18.46 10.57
C ALA A 66 5.66 19.97 10.58
N VAL A 67 4.84 20.80 9.93
CA VAL A 67 5.02 22.27 9.93
C VAL A 67 4.78 22.83 11.32
N ARG A 68 3.75 22.36 12.03
CA ARG A 68 3.52 22.72 13.43
C ARG A 68 4.68 22.34 14.36
N ALA A 69 5.27 21.18 14.12
CA ALA A 69 6.30 20.60 14.98
C ALA A 69 7.68 21.27 14.83
N ALA A 70 8.15 21.45 13.60
CA ALA A 70 9.52 21.91 13.33
C ALA A 70 9.60 23.17 12.46
N GLY A 71 8.48 23.60 11.88
CA GLY A 71 8.39 24.79 11.02
C GLY A 71 8.53 24.48 9.52
N PRO A 72 8.36 25.51 8.68
CA PRO A 72 8.36 25.39 7.22
C PRO A 72 9.60 24.73 6.62
N LEU A 73 10.78 25.25 6.95
CA LEU A 73 12.04 24.81 6.35
C LEU A 73 12.32 23.34 6.65
N PHE A 74 12.20 22.95 7.92
CA PHE A 74 12.44 21.57 8.35
C PHE A 74 11.43 20.61 7.74
N THR A 75 10.18 21.04 7.57
CA THR A 75 9.16 20.22 6.90
C THR A 75 9.51 19.94 5.45
N LEU A 76 9.83 20.97 4.68
CA LEU A 76 10.21 20.81 3.28
C LEU A 76 11.48 19.96 3.13
N LEU A 77 12.49 20.18 3.98
CA LEU A 77 13.68 19.34 4.01
C LEU A 77 13.37 17.90 4.44
N GLY A 78 12.47 17.71 5.39
CA GLY A 78 12.04 16.40 5.86
C GLY A 78 11.39 15.59 4.75
N PHE A 79 10.39 16.15 4.07
CA PHE A 79 9.70 15.48 2.95
C PHE A 79 10.57 15.37 1.68
N LEU A 80 11.68 16.10 1.58
CA LEU A 80 12.66 15.94 0.50
C LEU A 80 13.71 14.88 0.82
N ILE A 81 14.28 14.91 2.02
CA ILE A 81 15.43 14.09 2.42
C ILE A 81 14.98 12.72 2.92
N PHE A 82 13.90 12.64 3.69
CA PHE A 82 13.46 11.39 4.31
C PHE A 82 13.14 10.29 3.27
N PRO A 83 12.40 10.55 2.17
CA PRO A 83 12.20 9.54 1.14
C PRO A 83 13.52 9.05 0.51
N LEU A 84 14.54 9.91 0.41
CA LEU A 84 15.85 9.54 -0.15
C LEU A 84 16.71 8.76 0.84
N ALA A 85 16.68 9.14 2.11
CA ALA A 85 17.50 8.56 3.17
C ALA A 85 16.92 7.26 3.73
N TRP A 86 15.60 7.10 3.70
CA TRP A 86 14.88 5.94 4.24
C TRP A 86 14.14 5.17 3.15
N GLY A 87 13.26 5.85 2.41
CA GLY A 87 12.39 5.21 1.42
C GLY A 87 13.14 4.56 0.25
N VAL A 88 14.16 5.23 -0.30
CA VAL A 88 14.96 4.66 -1.41
C VAL A 88 15.71 3.41 -0.97
N PRO A 89 16.52 3.40 0.12
CA PRO A 89 17.15 2.17 0.60
C PRO A 89 16.16 1.04 0.89
N GLU A 90 15.06 1.33 1.60
CA GLU A 90 14.03 0.34 1.92
C GLU A 90 13.39 -0.23 0.65
N SER A 91 13.07 0.64 -0.32
CA SER A 91 12.50 0.24 -1.61
C SER A 91 13.48 -0.63 -2.42
N LEU A 92 14.78 -0.33 -2.42
CA LEU A 92 15.78 -1.11 -3.15
C LEU A 92 15.93 -2.52 -2.55
N VAL A 93 15.98 -2.63 -1.22
CA VAL A 93 15.99 -3.93 -0.53
C VAL A 93 14.71 -4.71 -0.83
N THR A 94 13.56 -4.03 -0.78
CA THR A 94 12.27 -4.62 -1.13
C THR A 94 12.25 -5.11 -2.58
N ALA A 95 12.82 -4.34 -3.51
CA ALA A 95 12.89 -4.69 -4.92
C ALA A 95 13.76 -5.93 -5.16
N GLU A 96 14.92 -6.00 -4.52
CA GLU A 96 15.86 -7.12 -4.63
C GLU A 96 15.24 -8.40 -4.07
N LEU A 97 14.67 -8.33 -2.86
CA LEU A 97 14.06 -9.48 -2.20
C LEU A 97 12.77 -9.94 -2.89
N ALA A 98 11.95 -9.02 -3.40
CA ALA A 98 10.76 -9.36 -4.19
C ALA A 98 11.11 -10.03 -5.52
N ALA A 99 12.27 -9.69 -6.11
CA ALA A 99 12.77 -10.34 -7.32
C ALA A 99 13.39 -11.72 -7.02
N ALA A 100 14.11 -11.86 -5.90
CA ALA A 100 14.77 -13.10 -5.49
C ALA A 100 13.78 -14.15 -4.95
N PHE A 101 12.78 -13.72 -4.19
CA PHE A 101 11.75 -14.57 -3.57
C PHE A 101 10.35 -14.13 -4.02
N PRO A 102 9.96 -14.42 -5.27
CA PRO A 102 8.68 -14.00 -5.81
C PRO A 102 7.54 -14.81 -5.17
N GLY A 103 6.85 -14.21 -4.20
CA GLY A 103 5.68 -14.80 -3.55
C GLY A 103 4.82 -13.74 -2.86
N ASN A 104 3.52 -14.01 -2.76
CA ASN A 104 2.57 -13.05 -2.18
C ASN A 104 2.71 -12.86 -0.66
N GLY A 105 3.53 -13.68 0.02
CA GLY A 105 3.81 -13.50 1.44
C GLY A 105 4.86 -12.43 1.75
N GLY A 106 5.53 -11.86 0.72
CA GLY A 106 6.40 -10.69 0.86
C GLY A 106 7.44 -10.81 1.97
N PHE A 107 7.55 -9.77 2.79
CA PHE A 107 8.45 -9.68 3.95
C PHE A 107 8.33 -10.86 4.95
N VAL A 108 7.16 -11.50 5.06
CA VAL A 108 6.98 -12.68 5.94
C VAL A 108 7.79 -13.86 5.42
N LEU A 109 7.74 -14.11 4.10
CA LEU A 109 8.50 -15.19 3.46
C LEU A 109 10.00 -14.98 3.59
N TRP A 110 10.46 -13.72 3.48
CA TRP A 110 11.88 -13.39 3.60
C TRP A 110 12.39 -13.66 5.01
N ALA A 111 11.63 -13.24 6.04
CA ALA A 111 11.97 -13.49 7.43
C ALA A 111 11.92 -14.99 7.78
N GLU A 112 10.92 -15.71 7.26
CA GLU A 112 10.84 -17.17 7.42
C GLU A 112 12.04 -17.88 6.79
N HIS A 113 12.45 -17.47 5.59
CA HIS A 113 13.58 -18.07 4.90
C HIS A 113 14.92 -17.79 5.61
N ALA A 114 15.09 -16.59 6.17
CA ALA A 114 16.33 -16.18 6.82
C ALA A 114 16.46 -16.67 8.27
N PHE A 115 15.35 -16.67 9.03
CA PHE A 115 15.36 -16.86 10.50
C PHE A 115 14.44 -17.99 10.99
N GLY A 116 13.74 -18.67 10.08
CA GLY A 116 12.87 -19.79 10.37
C GLY A 116 11.40 -19.41 10.62
N PRO A 117 10.50 -20.41 10.74
CA PRO A 117 9.05 -20.21 10.75
C PRO A 117 8.52 -19.31 11.89
N LEU A 118 9.14 -19.35 13.06
CA LEU A 118 8.74 -18.53 14.20
C LEU A 118 8.94 -17.03 13.91
N ALA A 119 10.07 -16.66 13.30
CA ALA A 119 10.37 -15.26 12.98
C ALA A 119 9.42 -14.71 11.92
N GLY A 120 9.11 -15.51 10.88
CA GLY A 120 8.09 -15.16 9.88
C GLY A 120 6.72 -14.93 10.53
N SER A 121 6.27 -15.87 11.37
CA SER A 121 4.98 -15.76 12.08
C SER A 121 4.91 -14.52 12.99
N LEU A 122 5.97 -14.24 13.75
CA LEU A 122 6.04 -13.04 14.59
C LEU A 122 5.99 -11.76 13.75
N LEU A 123 6.78 -11.68 12.67
CA LEU A 123 6.78 -10.51 11.78
C LEU A 123 5.40 -10.29 11.16
N GLY A 124 4.75 -11.34 10.67
CA GLY A 124 3.39 -11.28 10.13
C GLY A 124 2.37 -10.79 11.15
N THR A 125 2.42 -11.31 12.38
CA THR A 125 1.51 -10.91 13.47
C THR A 125 1.71 -9.44 13.86
N TRP A 126 2.97 -9.00 14.01
CA TRP A 126 3.29 -7.61 14.32
C TRP A 126 2.87 -6.66 13.20
N LYS A 127 3.10 -7.03 11.94
CA LYS A 127 2.66 -6.23 10.80
C LYS A 127 1.14 -6.15 10.73
N TYR A 128 0.43 -7.26 10.94
CA TYR A 128 -1.04 -7.27 10.98
C TYR A 128 -1.58 -6.31 12.04
N LEU A 129 -1.02 -6.33 13.26
CA LEU A 129 -1.39 -5.41 14.32
C LEU A 129 -1.09 -3.95 13.93
N SER A 130 0.09 -3.69 13.38
CA SER A 130 0.51 -2.37 12.90
C SER A 130 -0.44 -1.81 11.85
N ILE A 131 -0.78 -2.61 10.83
CA ILE A 131 -1.69 -2.23 9.75
C ILE A 131 -3.11 -1.99 10.29
N THR A 132 -3.60 -2.83 11.20
CA THR A 132 -4.93 -2.66 11.81
C THR A 132 -5.04 -1.33 12.56
N ILE A 133 -4.02 -0.99 13.36
CA ILE A 133 -3.96 0.30 14.06
C ILE A 133 -3.85 1.46 13.06
N ASN A 134 -3.04 1.29 12.01
CA ASN A 134 -2.87 2.31 10.98
C ASN A 134 -4.19 2.60 10.24
N ILE A 135 -4.90 1.55 9.82
CA ILE A 135 -6.17 1.68 9.10
C ILE A 135 -7.24 2.37 9.96
N ALA A 136 -7.23 2.13 11.28
CA ALA A 136 -8.14 2.80 12.22
C ALA A 136 -7.89 4.32 12.33
N ALA A 137 -6.71 4.81 11.96
CA ALA A 137 -6.39 6.24 11.98
C ALA A 137 -7.04 7.01 10.81
N TYR A 138 -7.23 6.38 9.64
CA TYR A 138 -7.75 7.08 8.45
C TYR A 138 -9.19 7.60 8.59
N PRO A 139 -10.17 6.87 9.16
CA PRO A 139 -11.51 7.42 9.40
C PRO A 139 -11.48 8.65 10.30
N ALA A 140 -10.62 8.66 11.33
CA ALA A 140 -10.43 9.83 12.18
C ALA A 140 -9.83 11.00 11.40
N LEU A 141 -8.83 10.74 10.54
CA LEU A 141 -8.25 11.75 9.67
C LEU A 141 -9.29 12.36 8.73
N VAL A 142 -10.14 11.55 8.09
CA VAL A 142 -11.21 12.07 7.22
C VAL A 142 -12.16 12.97 8.00
N VAL A 143 -12.54 12.58 9.21
CA VAL A 143 -13.40 13.40 10.08
C VAL A 143 -12.71 14.71 10.48
N ASP A 144 -11.40 14.71 10.73
CA ASP A 144 -10.65 15.94 11.01
C ASP A 144 -10.70 16.92 9.82
N TYR A 145 -10.52 16.44 8.59
CA TYR A 145 -10.62 17.27 7.38
C TYR A 145 -12.06 17.76 7.14
N LEU A 146 -13.07 16.93 7.42
CA LEU A 146 -14.47 17.33 7.30
C LEU A 146 -14.91 18.33 8.38
N GLY A 147 -14.21 18.39 9.53
CA GLY A 147 -14.46 19.34 10.60
C GLY A 147 -14.42 20.80 10.15
N GLY A 148 -13.57 21.13 9.17
CA GLY A 148 -13.52 22.48 8.58
C GLY A 148 -14.79 22.89 7.83
N VAL A 149 -15.56 21.91 7.32
CA VAL A 149 -16.83 22.15 6.60
C VAL A 149 -18.05 21.93 7.50
N ALA A 150 -17.95 20.99 8.43
CA ALA A 150 -19.01 20.62 9.37
C ALA A 150 -18.55 20.83 10.82
N PRO A 151 -18.76 22.02 11.41
CA PRO A 151 -18.31 22.34 12.76
C PRO A 151 -18.84 21.37 13.84
N ALA A 152 -19.99 20.73 13.60
CA ALA A 152 -20.59 19.76 14.51
C ALA A 152 -19.70 18.53 14.80
N ILE A 153 -18.75 18.22 13.92
CA ILE A 153 -17.82 17.08 14.06
C ILE A 153 -16.37 17.52 14.29
N ALA A 154 -16.09 18.82 14.32
CA ALA A 154 -14.74 19.37 14.50
C ALA A 154 -14.21 19.11 15.92
N GLU A 155 -15.07 19.28 16.92
CA GLU A 155 -14.68 19.16 18.32
C GLU A 155 -14.89 17.74 18.87
N PRO A 156 -14.07 17.31 19.87
CA PRO A 156 -14.30 16.06 20.59
C PRO A 156 -15.71 16.01 21.19
N GLY A 157 -16.48 14.99 20.83
CA GLY A 157 -17.85 14.85 21.31
C GLY A 157 -18.58 13.69 20.65
N ARG A 158 -19.84 13.48 21.06
CA ARG A 158 -20.68 12.38 20.55
C ARG A 158 -20.87 12.43 19.04
N ALA A 159 -21.01 13.62 18.46
CA ALA A 159 -21.16 13.82 17.02
C ALA A 159 -19.90 13.37 16.26
N ARG A 160 -18.71 13.80 16.71
CA ARG A 160 -17.42 13.35 16.14
C ARG A 160 -17.25 11.84 16.26
N THR A 161 -17.50 11.27 17.45
CA THR A 161 -17.41 9.81 17.66
C THR A 161 -18.37 9.06 16.73
N GLY A 162 -19.61 9.53 16.60
CA GLY A 162 -20.59 8.95 15.67
C GLY A 162 -20.15 9.03 14.21
N ALA A 163 -19.54 10.14 13.79
CA ALA A 163 -19.00 10.31 12.44
C ALA A 163 -17.83 9.36 12.16
N VAL A 164 -16.90 9.21 13.11
CA VAL A 164 -15.78 8.26 12.99
C VAL A 164 -16.29 6.82 12.90
N ILE A 165 -17.21 6.43 13.78
CA ILE A 165 -17.82 5.08 13.74
C ILE A 165 -18.55 4.85 12.42
N GLY A 166 -19.37 5.81 11.98
CA GLY A 166 -20.10 5.74 10.72
C GLY A 166 -19.18 5.60 9.51
N MET A 167 -18.10 6.39 9.45
CA MET A 167 -17.09 6.30 8.40
C MET A 167 -16.39 4.94 8.40
N THR A 168 -15.99 4.44 9.58
CA THR A 168 -15.37 3.12 9.72
C THR A 168 -16.31 2.00 9.23
N LEU A 169 -17.59 2.04 9.60
CA LEU A 169 -18.57 1.06 9.16
C LEU A 169 -18.80 1.13 7.64
N LEU A 170 -18.90 2.34 7.08
CA LEU A 170 -19.05 2.54 5.64
C LEU A 170 -17.87 1.96 4.86
N LEU A 171 -16.64 2.32 5.23
CA LEU A 171 -15.43 1.81 4.59
C LEU A 171 -15.31 0.29 4.75
N SER A 172 -15.68 -0.24 5.92
CA SER A 172 -15.70 -1.70 6.16
C SER A 172 -16.70 -2.41 5.26
N LEU A 173 -17.90 -1.83 5.06
CA LEU A 173 -18.91 -2.40 4.18
C LEU A 173 -18.48 -2.35 2.71
N LEU A 174 -17.83 -1.26 2.28
CA LEU A 174 -17.26 -1.15 0.94
C LEU A 174 -16.16 -2.19 0.69
N ASN A 175 -15.30 -2.42 1.69
CA ASN A 175 -14.30 -3.49 1.63
C ASN A 175 -14.96 -4.88 1.56
N TYR A 176 -16.03 -5.11 2.33
CA TYR A 176 -16.77 -6.37 2.30
C TYR A 176 -17.50 -6.61 0.98
N ALA A 177 -18.02 -5.55 0.35
CA ALA A 177 -18.72 -5.62 -0.94
C ALA A 177 -17.80 -6.06 -2.11
N GLY A 178 -16.49 -6.16 -1.88
CA GLY A 178 -15.57 -6.81 -2.82
C GLY A 178 -15.43 -6.03 -4.13
N LEU A 179 -14.99 -4.77 -4.04
CA LEU A 179 -14.60 -3.99 -5.22
C LEU A 179 -13.42 -4.67 -5.94
N SER A 180 -13.76 -5.57 -6.87
CA SER A 180 -12.85 -6.47 -7.60
C SER A 180 -12.01 -5.78 -8.69
N VAL A 181 -11.69 -4.49 -8.50
CA VAL A 181 -10.87 -3.70 -9.44
C VAL A 181 -9.55 -3.32 -8.76
N VAL A 182 -8.75 -4.33 -8.41
CA VAL A 182 -7.44 -4.11 -7.80
C VAL A 182 -6.45 -3.69 -8.89
N GLY A 183 -5.92 -2.47 -8.78
CA GLY A 183 -5.00 -1.89 -9.75
C GLY A 183 -5.55 -0.63 -10.44
N TRP A 184 -6.38 -0.77 -11.48
CA TRP A 184 -6.94 0.40 -12.18
C TRP A 184 -7.86 1.26 -11.29
N GLY A 185 -8.57 0.62 -10.36
CA GLY A 185 -9.35 1.33 -9.34
C GLY A 185 -8.44 2.18 -8.45
N ALA A 186 -7.28 1.66 -8.06
CA ALA A 186 -6.27 2.41 -7.31
C ALA A 186 -5.74 3.59 -8.15
N MET A 187 -5.45 3.40 -9.44
CA MET A 187 -5.04 4.53 -10.29
C MET A 187 -6.09 5.64 -10.32
N VAL A 188 -7.35 5.31 -10.59
CA VAL A 188 -8.44 6.29 -10.63
C VAL A 188 -8.59 6.99 -9.28
N LEU A 189 -8.59 6.22 -8.19
CA LEU A 189 -8.68 6.76 -6.84
C LEU A 189 -7.51 7.70 -6.52
N GLY A 190 -6.29 7.35 -6.94
CA GLY A 190 -5.09 8.15 -6.75
C GLY A 190 -5.14 9.46 -7.52
N VAL A 191 -5.60 9.43 -8.78
CA VAL A 191 -5.80 10.65 -9.57
C VAL A 191 -6.86 11.55 -8.92
N VAL A 192 -7.99 10.98 -8.51
CA VAL A 192 -9.08 11.74 -7.87
C VAL A 192 -8.65 12.31 -6.51
N SER A 193 -7.90 11.54 -5.71
CA SER A 193 -7.44 11.98 -4.39
C SER A 193 -6.34 13.05 -4.45
N LEU A 194 -5.51 13.02 -5.50
CA LEU A 194 -4.45 14.00 -5.75
C LEU A 194 -4.91 15.26 -6.49
N ALA A 195 -5.97 15.16 -7.31
CA ALA A 195 -6.53 16.26 -8.08
C ALA A 195 -6.75 17.56 -7.27
N PRO A 196 -7.38 17.56 -6.07
CA PRO A 196 -7.58 18.80 -5.31
C PRO A 196 -6.26 19.47 -4.94
N PHE A 197 -5.22 18.70 -4.62
CA PHE A 197 -3.90 19.24 -4.29
C PHE A 197 -3.11 19.72 -5.51
N GLY A 198 -3.29 19.06 -6.65
CA GLY A 198 -2.76 19.53 -7.93
C GLY A 198 -3.37 20.89 -8.30
N LEU A 199 -4.69 21.01 -8.20
CA LEU A 199 -5.41 22.27 -8.43
C LEU A 199 -4.97 23.36 -7.44
N MET A 200 -4.91 23.02 -6.15
CA MET A 200 -4.44 23.89 -5.09
C MET A 200 -3.04 24.44 -5.38
N THR A 201 -2.11 23.57 -5.77
CA THR A 201 -0.74 23.94 -6.12
C THR A 201 -0.71 24.87 -7.32
N ALA A 202 -1.48 24.56 -8.38
CA ALA A 202 -1.53 25.38 -9.59
C ALA A 202 -2.07 26.79 -9.31
N MET A 203 -3.12 26.91 -8.48
CA MET A 203 -3.70 28.20 -8.09
C MET A 203 -2.78 29.02 -7.17
N ALA A 204 -1.88 28.37 -6.44
CA ALA A 204 -0.92 29.03 -5.54
C ALA A 204 0.25 29.71 -6.29
N VAL A 205 0.60 29.25 -7.51
CA VAL A 205 1.78 29.70 -8.27
C VAL A 205 1.89 31.23 -8.36
N PRO A 206 0.83 32.00 -8.71
CA PRO A 206 0.93 33.46 -8.85
C PRO A 206 1.15 34.20 -7.53
N LYS A 207 0.77 33.59 -6.40
CA LYS A 207 0.82 34.20 -5.05
C LYS A 207 2.01 33.70 -4.23
N LEU A 208 2.84 32.84 -4.82
CA LEU A 208 3.94 32.16 -4.14
C LEU A 208 5.03 33.14 -3.71
N ARG A 209 5.40 33.08 -2.43
CA ARG A 209 6.52 33.85 -1.86
C ARG A 209 7.58 32.88 -1.34
N PRO A 210 8.54 32.44 -2.17
CA PRO A 210 9.55 31.43 -1.80
C PRO A 210 10.36 31.76 -0.54
N ARG A 211 10.54 33.04 -0.21
CA ARG A 211 11.19 33.47 1.04
C ARG A 211 10.54 32.86 2.29
N ARG A 212 9.24 32.54 2.24
CA ARG A 212 8.50 31.91 3.35
C ARG A 212 8.90 30.47 3.60
N TRP A 213 9.46 29.76 2.63
CA TRP A 213 9.94 28.39 2.84
C TRP A 213 11.09 28.32 3.85
N ALA A 214 11.85 29.41 4.00
CA ALA A 214 12.92 29.53 4.97
C ALA A 214 12.51 30.22 6.28
N SER A 215 11.24 30.60 6.44
CA SER A 215 10.79 31.30 7.65
C SER A 215 11.01 30.43 8.88
N GLN A 216 11.53 31.05 9.93
CA GLN A 216 11.73 30.40 11.22
C GLN A 216 10.55 30.71 12.12
N VAL A 217 10.15 29.70 12.90
CA VAL A 217 9.19 29.90 13.98
C VAL A 217 9.97 30.42 15.18
N GLU A 218 9.94 31.74 15.39
CA GLU A 218 10.58 32.38 16.54
C GLU A 218 9.82 32.07 17.83
N GLY A 219 10.54 31.93 18.95
CA GLY A 219 9.94 31.79 20.28
C GLY A 219 9.34 30.41 20.64
N ARG A 220 9.38 29.41 19.74
CA ARG A 220 8.86 28.05 20.00
C ARG A 220 9.95 27.00 19.99
N LYS A 221 9.95 26.11 20.98
CA LYS A 221 10.78 24.90 20.97
C LYS A 221 10.24 23.91 19.93
N LYS A 222 11.11 23.45 19.04
CA LYS A 222 10.78 22.44 18.03
C LYS A 222 10.46 21.10 18.69
N ASP A 223 9.36 20.48 18.28
CA ASP A 223 8.99 19.13 18.71
C ASP A 223 9.52 18.11 17.70
N TRP A 224 10.77 17.70 17.90
CA TRP A 224 11.41 16.71 17.03
C TRP A 224 10.71 15.34 17.08
N ARG A 225 10.05 15.00 18.19
CA ARG A 225 9.38 13.70 18.33
C ARG A 225 8.16 13.66 17.43
N LEU A 226 7.33 14.69 17.48
CA LEU A 226 6.18 14.82 16.58
C LEU A 226 6.64 14.89 15.13
N PHE A 227 7.66 15.70 14.83
CA PHE A 227 8.19 15.85 13.47
C PHE A 227 8.62 14.52 12.82
N PHE A 228 9.48 13.74 13.49
CA PHE A 228 9.94 12.46 12.96
C PHE A 228 8.82 11.42 12.92
N ASN A 229 7.89 11.44 13.88
CA ASN A 229 6.74 10.55 13.87
C ASN A 229 5.82 10.85 12.68
N THR A 230 5.56 12.12 12.38
CA THR A 230 4.78 12.53 11.20
C THR A 230 5.47 12.10 9.91
N LEU A 231 6.78 12.31 9.77
CA LEU A 231 7.52 11.86 8.58
C LEU A 231 7.45 10.34 8.42
N PHE A 232 7.70 9.59 9.50
CA PHE A 232 7.67 8.14 9.47
C PHE A 232 6.27 7.61 9.12
N TRP A 233 5.22 8.19 9.70
CA TRP A 233 3.84 7.77 9.40
C TRP A 233 3.44 8.06 7.93
N ASN A 234 3.91 9.17 7.35
CA ASN A 234 3.55 9.57 5.98
C ASN A 234 4.39 8.91 4.87
N LEU A 235 5.58 8.35 5.19
CA LEU A 235 6.61 7.97 4.21
C LEU A 235 7.21 6.56 4.41
N ASN A 236 6.67 5.76 5.32
CA ASN A 236 7.10 4.38 5.60
C ASN A 236 6.16 3.35 4.94
N TYR A 237 6.42 2.04 5.08
CA TYR A 237 5.66 0.89 4.53
C TYR A 237 6.03 0.48 3.09
N TRP A 238 7.27 0.74 2.67
CA TRP A 238 7.73 0.31 1.33
C TRP A 238 7.77 -1.21 1.21
N ASP A 239 8.08 -1.90 2.31
CA ASP A 239 8.08 -3.36 2.42
C ASP A 239 6.70 -3.99 2.12
N SER A 240 5.59 -3.30 2.42
CA SER A 240 4.23 -3.82 2.18
C SER A 240 3.96 -4.14 0.71
N ALA A 241 4.59 -3.39 -0.21
CA ALA A 241 4.46 -3.63 -1.65
C ALA A 241 4.85 -5.07 -2.05
N SER A 242 5.75 -5.70 -1.29
CA SER A 242 6.25 -7.05 -1.57
C SER A 242 5.17 -8.12 -1.55
N THR A 243 4.08 -7.89 -0.83
CA THR A 243 2.93 -8.81 -0.76
C THR A 243 2.20 -8.98 -2.09
N MET A 244 2.39 -8.04 -3.02
CA MET A 244 1.82 -8.08 -4.36
C MET A 244 2.79 -8.69 -5.40
N ALA A 245 4.01 -9.06 -5.02
CA ALA A 245 5.07 -9.44 -5.96
C ALA A 245 4.69 -10.61 -6.89
N GLY A 246 3.92 -11.59 -6.41
CA GLY A 246 3.49 -12.74 -7.21
C GLY A 246 2.39 -12.43 -8.24
N GLU A 247 1.74 -11.26 -8.13
CA GLU A 247 0.67 -10.81 -9.03
C GLU A 247 1.18 -9.84 -10.10
N VAL A 248 2.44 -9.40 -10.00
CA VAL A 248 3.04 -8.43 -10.91
C VAL A 248 3.48 -9.07 -12.22
N GLU A 249 3.27 -8.35 -13.33
CA GLU A 249 3.81 -8.74 -14.63
C GLU A 249 5.33 -8.54 -14.65
N ARG A 250 6.10 -9.62 -14.86
CA ARG A 250 7.59 -9.58 -14.88
C ARG A 250 8.18 -8.88 -13.63
N PRO A 251 8.01 -9.46 -12.41
CA PRO A 251 8.35 -8.81 -11.14
C PRO A 251 9.77 -8.24 -11.12
N GLY A 252 10.78 -9.00 -11.58
CA GLY A 252 12.18 -8.57 -11.56
C GLY A 252 12.51 -7.30 -12.37
N ARG A 253 11.62 -6.83 -13.26
CA ARG A 253 11.80 -5.55 -13.99
C ARG A 253 10.75 -4.51 -13.65
N THR A 254 9.49 -4.93 -13.49
CA THR A 254 8.38 -4.02 -13.25
C THR A 254 8.39 -3.50 -11.82
N PHE A 255 8.74 -4.34 -10.85
CA PHE A 255 8.71 -4.00 -9.44
C PHE A 255 9.73 -2.90 -9.06
N PRO A 256 11.02 -3.00 -9.44
CA PRO A 256 11.99 -1.93 -9.16
C PRO A 256 11.62 -0.61 -9.84
N ARG A 257 11.08 -0.67 -11.07
CA ARG A 257 10.63 0.52 -11.81
C ARG A 257 9.42 1.17 -11.15
N ALA A 258 8.48 0.36 -10.65
CA ALA A 258 7.29 0.86 -9.96
C ALA A 258 7.67 1.54 -8.64
N LEU A 259 8.58 0.95 -7.86
CA LEU A 259 9.10 1.56 -6.64
C LEU A 259 9.80 2.90 -6.93
N ALA A 260 10.69 2.95 -7.92
CA ALA A 260 11.37 4.19 -8.30
C ALA A 260 10.38 5.29 -8.72
N ALA A 261 9.37 4.94 -9.52
CA ALA A 261 8.32 5.88 -9.92
C ALA A 261 7.44 6.31 -8.72
N ALA A 262 7.14 5.39 -7.79
CA ALA A 262 6.39 5.69 -6.58
C ALA A 262 7.15 6.66 -5.64
N VAL A 263 8.47 6.51 -5.48
CA VAL A 263 9.31 7.48 -4.73
C VAL A 263 9.14 8.89 -5.26
N VAL A 264 9.22 9.06 -6.58
CA VAL A 264 9.05 10.37 -7.22
C VAL A 264 7.62 10.88 -7.03
N LEU A 265 6.62 10.04 -7.26
CA LEU A 265 5.21 10.40 -7.09
C LEU A 265 4.91 10.87 -5.66
N ILE A 266 5.39 10.13 -4.65
CA ILE A 266 5.23 10.45 -3.23
C ILE A 266 5.93 11.76 -2.88
N ALA A 267 7.19 11.92 -3.28
CA ALA A 267 7.94 13.16 -3.01
C ALA A 267 7.21 14.37 -3.59
N VAL A 268 6.75 14.27 -4.84
CA VAL A 268 6.02 15.36 -5.52
C VAL A 268 4.65 15.61 -4.88
N SER A 269 3.90 14.56 -4.51
CA SER A 269 2.56 14.69 -3.93
C SER A 269 2.56 15.33 -2.55
N TYR A 270 3.64 15.21 -1.78
CA TYR A 270 3.79 15.91 -0.50
C TYR A 270 4.43 17.30 -0.68
N LEU A 271 5.53 17.39 -1.43
CA LEU A 271 6.30 18.64 -1.52
C LEU A 271 5.53 19.76 -2.21
N LEU A 272 4.87 19.49 -3.35
CA LEU A 272 4.20 20.55 -4.09
C LEU A 272 3.07 21.21 -3.27
N PRO A 273 2.15 20.46 -2.64
CA PRO A 273 1.07 21.04 -1.83
C PRO A 273 1.61 21.76 -0.59
N LEU A 274 2.63 21.22 0.07
CA LEU A 274 3.28 21.87 1.22
C LEU A 274 3.97 23.18 0.80
N MET A 275 4.74 23.19 -0.29
CA MET A 275 5.40 24.38 -0.82
C MET A 275 4.38 25.46 -1.20
N ALA A 276 3.26 25.05 -1.82
CA ALA A 276 2.16 25.94 -2.16
C ALA A 276 1.53 26.56 -0.91
N ALA A 277 1.10 25.75 0.06
CA ALA A 277 0.48 26.22 1.30
C ALA A 277 1.43 27.13 2.10
N ILE A 278 2.65 26.67 2.39
CA ILE A 278 3.66 27.44 3.13
C ILE A 278 4.02 28.74 2.39
N GLY A 279 4.16 28.67 1.06
CA GLY A 279 4.60 29.81 0.26
C GLY A 279 3.56 30.92 0.15
N THR A 280 2.30 30.67 0.51
CA THR A 280 1.18 31.59 0.27
C THR A 280 0.47 32.04 1.54
N THR A 281 0.57 31.28 2.63
CA THR A 281 0.00 31.64 3.93
C THR A 281 1.02 32.31 4.88
N ASP A 282 0.52 33.12 5.82
CA ASP A 282 1.27 33.65 6.98
C ASP A 282 0.76 33.02 8.30
N ALA A 283 0.11 31.87 8.22
CA ALA A 283 -0.50 31.25 9.38
C ALA A 283 0.52 30.87 10.44
N SER A 284 0.11 31.05 11.71
CA SER A 284 0.90 30.63 12.86
C SER A 284 1.08 29.11 12.86
N PRO A 285 2.15 28.58 13.49
CA PRO A 285 2.36 27.14 13.59
C PRO A 285 1.18 26.37 14.18
N ASP A 286 0.37 26.99 15.05
CA ASP A 286 -0.78 26.34 15.67
C ASP A 286 -1.97 26.15 14.72
N ALA A 287 -2.01 26.88 13.61
CA ALA A 287 -3.00 26.64 12.56
C ALA A 287 -2.71 25.37 11.75
N TRP A 288 -1.46 24.86 11.77
CA TRP A 288 -1.04 23.68 11.01
C TRP A 288 -1.49 22.37 11.70
N VAL A 289 -2.79 22.16 11.74
CA VAL A 289 -3.46 20.94 12.18
C VAL A 289 -3.98 20.14 10.98
N ASN A 290 -4.46 18.92 11.22
CA ASN A 290 -5.14 18.13 10.20
C ASN A 290 -6.30 18.97 9.61
N GLY A 291 -6.39 19.05 8.29
CA GLY A 291 -7.39 19.89 7.60
C GLY A 291 -6.85 21.22 7.10
N TYR A 292 -5.72 21.71 7.63
CA TYR A 292 -5.22 23.04 7.29
C TYR A 292 -4.87 23.23 5.82
N LEU A 293 -4.47 22.18 5.09
CA LEU A 293 -4.28 22.29 3.64
C LEU A 293 -5.56 22.70 2.90
N ALA A 294 -6.75 22.30 3.39
CA ALA A 294 -8.03 22.74 2.82
C ALA A 294 -8.30 24.23 3.12
N ASP A 295 -7.93 24.70 4.31
CA ASP A 295 -8.04 26.12 4.67
C ASP A 295 -7.07 26.98 3.85
N ALA A 296 -5.83 26.52 3.70
CA ALA A 296 -4.84 27.14 2.83
C ALA A 296 -5.35 27.23 1.39
N ALA A 297 -6.03 26.19 0.89
CA ALA A 297 -6.70 26.22 -0.41
C ALA A 297 -7.76 27.33 -0.53
N GLY A 298 -8.48 27.61 0.55
CA GLY A 298 -9.46 28.70 0.63
C GLY A 298 -8.85 30.09 0.40
N THR A 299 -7.58 30.30 0.78
CA THR A 299 -6.89 31.60 0.58
C THR A 299 -6.63 31.93 -0.90
N TYR A 300 -6.68 30.93 -1.78
CA TYR A 300 -6.47 31.13 -3.21
C TYR A 300 -7.70 31.72 -3.92
N LYS A 301 -8.91 31.53 -3.36
CA LYS A 301 -10.24 31.85 -3.95
C LYS A 301 -10.52 33.32 -4.31
N GLY A 302 -9.57 34.23 -4.08
CA GLY A 302 -9.61 35.58 -4.65
C GLY A 302 -9.14 35.63 -6.11
N LEU A 303 -9.57 34.67 -6.94
CA LEU A 303 -9.35 34.56 -8.38
C LEU A 303 -10.70 34.44 -9.09
#